data_AF-A0A512NQI0-F1
#
_entry.id   AF-A0A512NQI0-F1
#
_cell.length_a   1.000
_cell.length_b   1.000
_cell.length_c   1.000
_cell.angle_alpha   90.00
_cell.angle_beta   90.00
_cell.angle_gamma   90.00
#
_symmetry.space_group_name_H-M   'P 1'
#
loop_
_entity.id
_entity.type
_entity.pdbx_description
1 polymer ?
#
loop_
_entity_poly.entity_id
_entity_poly.type
_entity_poly.pdbx_seq_one_letter_code
_entity_poly.pdbx_strand_id
1 'polypeptide(L)' 'MTDPKILEEVLGEADVLIRQRLKERGIEYPFLVVAVTPDRQVVWHSNVSPEGLRSFGQDLIDAADQLEALPPH' A
#
# COMPACT_ATOMS: atom_id res chain seq x y z
N MET A 1 10.56 -1.80 20.28
CA MET A 1 9.11 -1.77 20.04
C MET A 1 8.81 -0.48 19.30
N THR A 2 8.34 -0.57 18.06
CA THR A 2 7.96 0.62 17.28
C THR A 2 6.68 1.20 17.88
N ASP A 3 6.64 2.51 18.13
CA ASP A 3 5.45 3.19 18.65
C ASP A 3 4.31 3.07 17.61
N PRO A 4 3.13 2.52 17.98
CA PRO A 4 1.99 2.41 17.09
C PRO A 4 1.57 3.75 16.45
N LYS A 5 1.78 4.88 17.13
CA LYS A 5 1.47 6.21 16.57
C LYS A 5 2.40 6.59 15.43
N ILE A 6 3.70 6.29 15.56
CA ILE A 6 4.67 6.55 14.49
C ILE A 6 4.30 5.71 13.26
N LEU A 7 3.86 4.47 13.46
CA LEU A 7 3.41 3.63 12.36
C LEU A 7 2.14 4.16 11.70
N GLU A 8 1.17 4.63 12.48
CA GLU A 8 -0.06 5.24 11.98
C GLU A 8 0.21 6.51 11.16
N GLU A 9 1.09 7.39 11.63
CA GLU A 9 1.51 8.61 10.93
C GLU A 9 2.17 8.28 9.59
N VAL A 10 3.15 7.36 9.57
CA VAL A 10 3.84 6.93 8.35
C VAL A 10 2.90 6.27 7.35
N LEU A 11 1.96 5.44 7.82
CA LEU A 11 0.97 4.81 6.94
C LEU A 11 -0.04 5.83 6.39
N GLY A 12 -0.41 6.83 7.18
CA GLY A 12 -1.26 7.93 6.73
C GLY A 12 -0.60 8.78 5.64
N GLU A 13 0.68 9.10 5.81
CA GLU A 13 1.46 9.82 4.78
C GLU A 13 1.58 9.01 3.48
N ALA A 14 1.84 7.70 3.59
CA ALA A 14 1.91 6.81 2.45
C ALA A 14 0.58 6.70 1.70
N ASP A 15 -0.55 6.60 2.41
CA ASP A 15 -1.89 6.55 1.83
C ASP A 15 -2.22 7.82 1.01
N VAL A 16 -1.90 9.00 1.53
CA VAL A 16 -2.10 10.27 0.82
C VAL A 16 -1.29 10.31 -0.49
N LEU A 17 -0.02 9.92 -0.43
CA LEU A 17 0.88 9.87 -1.59
C LEU A 17 0.39 8.87 -2.65
N ILE A 18 -0.02 7.67 -2.23
CA ILE A 18 -0.53 6.63 -3.12
C ILE A 18 -1.80 7.11 -3.83
N ARG A 19 -2.77 7.65 -3.08
CA ARG A 19 -4.01 8.19 -3.66
C ARG A 19 -3.76 9.30 -4.66
N GLN A 20 -2.81 10.20 -4.36
CA GLN A 20 -2.44 11.27 -5.28
C GLN A 20 -1.89 10.71 -6.60
N ARG A 21 -0.95 9.74 -6.53
CA ARG A 21 -0.36 9.11 -7.73
C ARG A 21 -1.37 8.34 -8.57
N LEU A 22 -2.31 7.66 -7.93
CA LEU A 22 -3.39 6.96 -8.62
C LEU A 22 -4.32 7.95 -9.32
N LYS A 23 -4.65 9.06 -8.66
CA LYS A 23 -5.45 10.14 -9.26
C LYS A 23 -4.77 10.78 -10.47
N GLU A 24 -3.46 11.02 -10.40
CA GLU A 24 -2.66 11.51 -11.53
C GLU A 24 -2.72 10.58 -12.76
N ARG A 25 -3.02 9.28 -12.55
CA ARG A 25 -3.19 8.27 -13.59
C ARG A 25 -4.65 8.01 -13.96
N GLY A 26 -5.58 8.83 -13.47
CA GLY A 26 -7.02 8.72 -13.76
C GLY A 26 -7.74 7.63 -12.95
N ILE A 27 -7.13 7.14 -11.88
CA ILE A 27 -7.70 6.09 -11.02
C ILE A 27 -8.13 6.72 -9.69
N GLU A 28 -9.43 6.81 -9.44
CA GLU A 28 -9.98 7.28 -8.16
C GLU A 28 -10.31 6.10 -7.24
N TYR A 29 -9.60 5.98 -6.12
CA TYR A 29 -9.90 5.02 -5.06
C TYR A 29 -10.47 5.73 -3.82
N PRO A 30 -11.75 5.53 -3.49
CA PRO A 30 -12.37 6.23 -2.37
C PRO A 30 -11.86 5.71 -1.00
N PHE A 31 -11.47 4.44 -0.89
CA PHE A 31 -10.97 3.85 0.36
C PHE A 31 -9.91 2.78 0.09
N LEU A 32 -8.67 3.08 0.45
CA LEU A 32 -7.59 2.12 0.62
C LEU A 32 -7.19 2.15 2.09
N VAL A 33 -7.43 1.06 2.82
CA VAL A 33 -6.98 0.94 4.21
C VAL A 33 -5.85 -0.07 4.23
N VAL A 34 -4.65 0.39 4.59
CA VAL A 34 -3.49 -0.44 4.84
C VAL A 34 -3.27 -0.46 6.35
N ALA A 35 -3.46 -1.61 6.98
CA ALA A 35 -3.20 -1.80 8.40
C ALA A 35 -2.11 -2.86 8.58
N VAL A 36 -1.15 -2.60 9.46
CA VAL A 36 -0.20 -3.62 9.91
C VAL A 36 -0.69 -4.17 11.24
N THR A 37 -0.92 -5.47 11.31
CA THR A 37 -1.36 -6.14 12.54
C THR A 37 -0.17 -6.37 13.49
N PRO A 38 -0.41 -6.60 14.79
CA PRO A 38 0.66 -6.86 15.76
C PRO A 38 1.56 -8.06 15.43
N ASP A 39 1.06 -9.02 14.66
CA ASP A 39 1.78 -10.18 14.15
C ASP A 39 2.48 -9.91 12.79
N ARG A 40 2.61 -8.64 12.40
CA ARG A 40 3.28 -8.15 11.18
C ARG A 40 2.61 -8.57 9.88
N GLN A 41 1.31 -8.88 9.89
CA GLN A 41 0.55 -9.05 8.66
C GLN A 41 0.10 -7.68 8.15
N VAL A 42 -0.01 -7.55 6.83
CA VAL A 42 -0.59 -6.36 6.23
C VAL A 42 -2.02 -6.69 5.80
N VAL A 43 -3.00 -6.07 6.46
CA VAL A 43 -4.40 -6.18 6.11
C VAL A 43 -4.74 -5.02 5.18
N TRP A 44 -5.23 -5.39 4.01
CA TRP A 44 -5.73 -4.46 3.01
C TRP A 44 -7.24 -4.56 2.98
N HIS A 45 -7.93 -3.47 3.28
CA HIS A 45 -9.38 -3.37 3.08
C HIS A 45 -9.67 -2.31 2.03
N SER A 46 -10.33 -2.71 0.95
CA SER A 46 -10.77 -1.80 -0.09
C SER A 46 -12.14 -2.20 -0.63
N ASN A 47 -12.89 -1.22 -1.13
CA ASN A 47 -14.23 -1.44 -1.70
C ASN A 47 -14.16 -1.76 -3.20
N VAL A 48 -13.07 -2.38 -3.65
CA VAL A 48 -12.80 -2.60 -5.07
C VAL A 48 -13.36 -3.94 -5.54
N SER A 49 -13.61 -4.07 -6.84
CA SER A 49 -13.99 -5.36 -7.41
C SER A 49 -12.87 -6.40 -7.21
N PRO A 50 -13.20 -7.70 -7.16
CA PRO A 50 -12.18 -8.75 -7.04
C PRO A 50 -11.08 -8.67 -8.11
N GLU A 51 -11.41 -8.17 -9.30
CA GLU A 51 -10.45 -7.96 -10.39
C GLU A 51 -9.51 -6.79 -10.11
N GLY A 52 -10.04 -5.66 -9.62
CA GLY A 52 -9.22 -4.53 -9.19
C GLY A 52 -8.28 -4.89 -8.05
N LEU A 53 -8.73 -5.72 -7.10
CA LEU A 53 -7.89 -6.19 -5.99
C LEU A 53 -6.73 -7.08 -6.48
N ARG A 54 -6.99 -7.97 -7.46
CA ARG A 54 -5.94 -8.80 -8.06
C ARG A 54 -4.90 -7.98 -8.81
N SER A 55 -5.34 -7.05 -9.66
CA SER A 55 -4.44 -6.16 -10.40
C SER A 55 -3.54 -5.39 -9.44
N PHE A 56 -4.13 -4.80 -8.41
CA PHE A 56 -3.41 -4.03 -7.42
C PHE A 56 -2.43 -4.89 -6.59
N GLY A 57 -2.81 -6.13 -6.24
CA GLY A 57 -1.90 -7.09 -5.61
C GLY A 57 -0.70 -7.46 -6.49
N GLN A 58 -0.91 -7.60 -7.79
CA GLN A 58 0.18 -7.86 -8.74
C GLN A 58 1.14 -6.67 -8.84
N ASP A 59 0.63 -5.43 -8.89
CA ASP A 59 1.48 -4.22 -8.91
C ASP A 59 2.41 -4.15 -7.69
N LEU A 60 1.95 -4.60 -6.52
CA LEU A 60 2.77 -4.65 -5.31
C LEU A 60 3.85 -5.73 -5.35
N ILE A 61 3.54 -6.91 -5.91
CA ILE A 61 4.53 -7.98 -6.13
C ILE A 61 5.63 -7.46 -7.05
N ASP A 62 5.24 -6.87 -8.18
CA ASP A 62 6.19 -6.35 -9.17
C ASP A 62 7.08 -5.24 -8.57
N ALA A 63 6.53 -4.39 -7.70
CA ALA A 63 7.29 -3.38 -6.99
C ALA A 63 8.27 -3.98 -5.97
N ALA A 64 7.86 -5.05 -5.26
CA ALA A 64 8.74 -5.77 -4.33
C ALA A 64 9.91 -6.45 -5.08
N ASP A 65 9.62 -7.12 -6.19
CA ASP A 65 10.65 -7.74 -7.05
C ASP A 65 11.66 -6.70 -7.57
N GLN A 66 11.19 -5.51 -7.94
CA GLN A 66 12.07 -4.42 -8.34
C GLN A 66 12.97 -3.92 -7.21
N LEU A 67 12.45 -3.86 -5.98
CA LEU A 67 13.24 -3.48 -4.80
C LEU A 67 14.29 -4.54 -4.47
N GLU A 68 13.98 -5.83 -4.61
CA GLU A 68 14.94 -6.92 -4.43
C GLU A 68 16.02 -6.95 -5.53
N ALA A 69 15.65 -6.56 -6.75
CA ALA A 69 16.57 -6.49 -7.88
C ALA A 69 17.54 -5.28 -7.80
N LEU A 70 17.30 -4.31 -6.92
CA LEU A 70 18.22 -3.20 -6.71
C LEU A 70 19.46 -3.66 -5.94
N PRO A 71 20.67 -3.25 -6.36
CA PRO A 71 21.89 -3.59 -5.64
C PRO A 71 21.86 -2.95 -4.23
N PRO A 72 22.39 -3.65 -3.21
CA PRO A 72 22.42 -3.12 -1.85
C PRO A 72 23.24 -1.82 -1.82
N HIS A 73 22.67 -0.77 -1.23
CA HIS A 73 23.34 0.50 -0.94
C HIS A 73 24.34 0.37 0.20
#